data_AF-A0A835IW69-F1
#
_entry.id   AF-A0A835IW69-F1
#
_cell.length_a   1.000
_cell.length_b   1.000
_cell.length_c   1.000
_cell.angle_alpha   90.00
_cell.angle_beta   90.00
_cell.angle_gamma   90.00
#
_symmetry.space_group_name_H-M   'P 1'
#
loop_
_entity.id
_entity.type
_entity.pdbx_description
1 polymer ?
#
loop_
_entity_poly.entity_id
_entity_poly.type
_entity_poly.pdbx_seq_one_letter_code
_entity_poly.pdbx_strand_id
1 'polypeptide(L)'
;MSCSTAASLCSTTSLQSQINGFGSNNLKLQNLSLSPHLSSRRKYRMEVKASSRVDNFSKSDVIVSPSILSANFAKLGEQVKAVELAGCDWIHVDVMDGRFVPNITIGPLVVDALRPVTDLPLDVHLMIVEPDQRVPDFIKAGADIVSVHCEQASTIHLHRTINQEILVLPSHMKEGIVVEVPNRVIDDVTDKNSFSKPVFVSYASDKSLGAKAGVVQPPTPLTTIEYVLDCVDLVLIMSVNPGFGGQSFIESQVKKISDLRRMCVEKGVNPWIEVDGGVGPKNAYKVIEAGANALVAGSAVFGAKDYAEGMTLLFFSIKGIKTSKKPVAVAV
;
A
#
# COMPACT_ATOMS: atom_id res chain seq x y z
N MET A 1 26.93 48.00 46.04
CA MET A 1 25.63 47.51 45.55
C MET A 1 25.84 46.88 44.20
N SER A 2 25.74 45.56 44.19
CA SER A 2 25.84 44.65 43.05
C SER A 2 24.72 44.83 42.04
N CYS A 3 25.02 44.79 40.75
CA CYS A 3 24.02 44.43 39.75
C CYS A 3 24.62 43.40 38.79
N SER A 4 24.14 42.18 38.93
CA SER A 4 24.38 41.01 38.10
C SER A 4 23.18 40.86 37.17
N THR A 5 23.39 40.66 35.88
CA THR A 5 22.37 40.20 34.91
C THR A 5 23.11 39.32 33.91
N ALA A 6 23.21 38.01 34.13
CA ALA A 6 22.18 36.98 33.91
C ALA A 6 21.72 36.91 32.45
N ALA A 7 22.32 35.97 31.72
CA ALA A 7 21.87 35.50 30.42
C ALA A 7 20.43 34.99 30.53
N SER A 8 19.55 35.48 29.65
CA SER A 8 18.18 35.00 29.51
C SER A 8 18.06 34.23 28.19
N LEU A 9 17.71 32.96 28.33
CA LEU A 9 17.32 32.03 27.30
C LEU A 9 16.07 32.54 26.56
N CYS A 10 16.15 32.70 25.24
CA CYS A 10 15.01 32.85 24.34
C CYS A 10 15.18 31.80 23.23
N SER A 11 14.84 30.55 23.57
CA SER A 11 13.59 29.86 23.22
C SER A 11 13.59 29.35 21.78
N THR A 12 13.81 28.04 21.68
CA THR A 12 13.78 27.09 20.57
C THR A 12 12.47 27.05 19.76
N THR A 13 11.58 28.02 19.93
CA THR A 13 10.20 28.03 19.42
C THR A 13 10.09 28.47 17.95
N SER A 14 11.12 29.10 17.37
CA SER A 14 11.03 29.69 16.01
C SER A 14 11.42 28.75 14.87
N LEU A 15 12.00 27.58 15.16
CA LEU A 15 12.37 26.58 14.14
C LEU A 15 11.35 25.46 13.97
N GLN A 16 10.43 25.32 14.92
CA GLN A 16 9.39 24.29 14.88
C GLN A 16 8.18 24.69 14.03
N SER A 17 8.02 25.99 13.74
CA SER A 17 6.88 26.53 12.98
C SER A 17 7.07 26.51 11.46
N GLN A 18 8.26 26.18 10.94
CA GLN A 18 8.53 26.09 9.49
C GLN A 18 8.55 24.65 8.94
N ILE A 19 8.22 23.65 9.75
CA ILE A 19 8.27 22.22 9.37
C ILE A 19 6.86 21.60 9.26
N ASN A 20 5.81 22.30 9.70
CA ASN A 20 4.43 21.82 9.56
C ASN A 20 3.76 22.40 8.32
N GLY A 21 3.98 21.72 7.20
CA GLY A 21 3.27 21.91 5.95
C GLY A 21 3.99 21.14 4.85
N PHE A 22 3.26 20.35 4.06
CA PHE A 22 3.76 19.51 2.95
C PHE A 22 4.21 18.10 3.33
N GLY A 23 3.23 17.27 3.71
CA GLY A 23 3.34 15.81 3.72
C GLY A 23 2.89 15.22 2.39
N SER A 24 3.80 14.62 1.63
CA SER A 24 3.42 13.59 0.66
C SER A 24 3.32 12.28 1.44
N ASN A 25 2.12 11.96 1.92
CA ASN A 25 1.86 10.88 2.90
C ASN A 25 2.36 9.49 2.46
N ASN A 26 2.69 9.27 1.18
CA ASN A 26 2.96 7.95 0.60
C ASN A 26 4.44 7.63 0.39
N LEU A 27 5.36 8.57 0.63
CA LEU A 27 6.78 8.40 0.33
C LEU A 27 7.64 8.50 1.60
N LYS A 28 8.47 7.47 1.86
CA LYS A 28 9.53 7.52 2.89
C LYS A 28 10.88 7.80 2.21
N LEU A 29 11.71 8.63 2.84
CA LEU A 29 13.08 8.91 2.39
C LEU A 29 13.99 7.76 2.86
N GLN A 30 14.67 7.06 1.94
CA GLN A 30 15.67 6.04 2.31
C GLN A 30 16.97 6.17 1.49
N ASN A 31 18.07 5.75 2.13
CA ASN A 31 19.48 5.78 1.71
C ASN A 31 20.14 7.17 1.66
N LEU A 32 21.11 7.39 2.55
CA LEU A 32 22.05 8.51 2.50
C LEU A 32 23.37 8.04 1.85
N SER A 33 23.79 8.67 0.76
CA SER A 33 25.18 8.64 0.33
C SER A 33 25.74 10.06 0.37
N LEU A 34 26.88 10.24 1.04
CA LEU A 34 27.58 11.54 1.13
C LEU A 34 28.78 11.48 0.20
N SER A 35 28.79 12.34 -0.82
CA SER A 35 29.95 12.50 -1.71
C SER A 35 30.57 13.88 -1.49
N PRO A 36 31.85 13.99 -1.08
CA PRO A 36 32.50 15.28 -0.94
C PRO A 36 32.83 15.89 -2.31
N HIS A 37 32.43 17.14 -2.54
CA HIS A 37 32.94 17.91 -3.68
C HIS A 37 34.17 18.72 -3.23
N LEU A 38 35.28 18.61 -3.97
CA LEU A 38 36.43 19.51 -3.80
C LEU A 38 36.05 20.92 -4.26
N SER A 39 35.63 21.77 -3.33
CA SER A 39 35.74 23.23 -3.45
C SER A 39 35.75 23.82 -2.03
N SER A 40 36.33 25.01 -1.87
CA SER A 40 36.70 25.64 -0.58
C SER A 40 35.54 25.98 0.37
N ARG A 41 34.31 25.60 0.03
CA ARG A 41 33.15 25.52 0.93
C ARG A 41 32.62 24.10 0.83
N ARG A 42 32.74 23.31 1.91
CA ARG A 42 32.14 21.97 1.97
C ARG A 42 30.65 22.12 1.60
N LYS A 43 30.24 21.53 0.48
CA LYS A 43 28.84 21.38 0.10
C LYS A 43 28.64 19.89 0.01
N TYR A 44 27.75 19.36 0.83
CA TYR A 44 27.43 17.94 0.80
C TYR A 44 26.24 17.75 -0.13
N ARG A 45 26.39 16.80 -1.04
CA ARG A 45 25.32 16.33 -1.92
C ARG A 45 24.69 15.13 -1.23
N MET A 46 23.42 15.25 -0.83
CA MET A 46 22.62 14.12 -0.36
C MET A 46 21.73 13.68 -1.51
N GLU A 47 21.85 12.43 -1.93
CA GLU A 47 20.89 11.79 -2.82
C GLU A 47 19.83 11.10 -1.96
N VAL A 48 18.56 11.47 -2.13
CA VAL A 48 17.45 10.87 -1.40
C VAL A 48 16.49 10.24 -2.39
N LYS A 49 16.22 8.94 -2.24
CA LYS A 49 15.20 8.25 -3.03
C LYS A 49 13.91 8.16 -2.22
N ALA A 50 12.82 8.58 -2.85
CA ALA A 50 11.48 8.39 -2.32
C ALA A 50 11.05 6.95 -2.60
N SER A 51 10.67 6.19 -1.56
CA SER A 51 10.15 4.83 -1.70
C SER A 51 8.70 4.76 -1.24
N SER A 52 7.86 4.01 -1.97
CA SER A 52 6.48 3.72 -1.56
C SER A 52 6.48 2.78 -0.34
N ARG A 53 5.43 2.82 0.49
CA ARG A 53 5.26 1.85 1.59
C ARG A 53 5.26 0.41 1.10
N VAL A 54 4.73 0.18 -0.11
CA VAL A 54 4.65 -1.13 -0.76
C VAL A 54 6.04 -1.67 -1.10
N ASP A 55 7.03 -0.80 -1.35
CA ASP A 55 8.38 -1.22 -1.73
C ASP A 55 9.15 -1.85 -0.54
N ASN A 56 8.63 -1.75 0.68
CA ASN A 56 9.20 -2.44 1.85
C ASN A 56 8.89 -3.95 1.88
N PHE A 57 8.05 -4.44 0.96
CA PHE A 57 7.62 -5.83 0.91
C PHE A 57 8.26 -6.56 -0.26
N SER A 58 8.71 -7.80 -0.01
CA SER A 58 9.32 -8.64 -1.05
C SER A 58 8.26 -9.44 -1.79
N LYS A 59 8.34 -9.45 -3.13
CA LYS A 59 7.49 -10.30 -3.98
C LYS A 59 7.76 -11.81 -3.81
N SER A 60 8.81 -12.19 -3.08
CA SER A 60 9.09 -13.59 -2.69
C SER A 60 8.22 -14.08 -1.53
N ASP A 61 7.63 -13.15 -0.77
CA ASP A 61 6.82 -13.48 0.40
C ASP A 61 5.34 -13.55 0.02
N VAL A 62 4.54 -14.18 0.88
CA VAL A 62 3.07 -14.17 0.77
C VAL A 62 2.53 -13.03 1.63
N ILE A 63 1.97 -12.03 0.97
CA ILE A 63 1.33 -10.87 1.59
C ILE A 63 -0.11 -11.22 1.94
N VAL A 64 -0.57 -10.79 3.12
CA VAL A 64 -1.97 -10.86 3.54
C VAL A 64 -2.50 -9.44 3.73
N SER A 65 -3.55 -9.11 2.99
CA SER A 65 -4.24 -7.81 2.96
C SER A 65 -5.67 -7.99 3.49
N PRO A 66 -5.94 -7.92 4.81
CA PRO A 66 -7.28 -8.19 5.33
C PRO A 66 -8.30 -7.15 4.85
N SER A 67 -9.45 -7.61 4.37
CA SER A 67 -10.54 -6.73 3.93
C SER A 67 -11.32 -6.18 5.12
N ILE A 68 -11.27 -4.85 5.28
CA ILE A 68 -11.97 -4.15 6.37
C ILE A 68 -13.49 -4.17 6.23
N LEU A 69 -14.02 -4.61 5.09
CA LEU A 69 -15.47 -4.78 4.90
C LEU A 69 -16.04 -5.80 5.90
N SER A 70 -15.23 -6.75 6.36
CA SER A 70 -15.62 -7.73 7.38
C SER A 70 -15.35 -7.26 8.82
N ALA A 71 -14.76 -6.08 9.02
CA ALA A 71 -14.43 -5.56 10.35
C ALA A 71 -15.65 -4.92 11.02
N ASN A 72 -15.53 -4.69 12.34
CA ASN A 72 -16.51 -3.91 13.08
C ASN A 72 -16.29 -2.40 12.87
N PHE A 73 -17.11 -1.77 12.03
CA PHE A 73 -17.03 -0.35 11.71
C PHE A 73 -17.20 0.58 12.92
N ALA A 74 -17.88 0.16 13.99
CA ALA A 74 -18.00 0.96 15.22
C ALA A 74 -16.65 1.12 15.95
N LYS A 75 -15.66 0.30 15.63
CA LYS A 75 -14.33 0.27 16.25
C LYS A 75 -13.22 0.10 15.20
N LEU A 76 -13.40 0.66 14.01
CA LEU A 76 -12.56 0.36 12.85
C LEU A 76 -11.07 0.61 13.09
N GLY A 77 -10.71 1.72 13.74
CA GLY A 77 -9.31 2.02 14.05
C GLY A 77 -8.66 1.02 15.01
N GLU A 78 -9.42 0.49 15.97
CA GLU A 78 -8.94 -0.58 16.87
C GLU A 78 -8.78 -1.91 16.11
N GLN A 79 -9.72 -2.21 15.21
CA GLN A 79 -9.67 -3.41 14.36
C GLN A 79 -8.45 -3.42 13.43
N VAL A 80 -8.13 -2.29 12.82
CA VAL A 80 -6.94 -2.15 11.96
C VAL A 80 -5.66 -2.34 12.77
N LYS A 81 -5.55 -1.71 13.94
CA LYS A 81 -4.39 -1.94 14.84
C LYS A 81 -4.27 -3.39 15.28
N ALA A 82 -5.40 -4.06 15.53
CA ALA A 82 -5.40 -5.46 15.93
C ALA A 82 -4.84 -6.38 14.83
N VAL A 83 -5.24 -6.20 13.57
CA VAL A 83 -4.69 -7.02 12.47
C VAL A 83 -3.24 -6.68 12.14
N GLU A 84 -2.84 -5.41 12.28
CA GLU A 84 -1.44 -4.99 12.16
C GLU A 84 -0.56 -5.69 13.21
N LEU A 85 -0.97 -5.64 14.49
CA LEU A 85 -0.28 -6.36 15.58
C LEU A 85 -0.29 -7.88 15.39
N ALA A 86 -1.31 -8.43 14.73
CA ALA A 86 -1.39 -9.84 14.39
C ALA A 86 -0.51 -10.23 13.18
N GLY A 87 0.11 -9.27 12.51
CA GLY A 87 1.12 -9.49 11.46
C GLY A 87 0.58 -9.52 10.03
N CYS A 88 -0.54 -8.81 9.76
CA CYS A 88 -0.92 -8.51 8.39
C CYS A 88 0.06 -7.54 7.73
N ASP A 89 0.06 -7.49 6.40
CA ASP A 89 1.05 -6.74 5.64
C ASP A 89 0.46 -5.44 5.11
N TRP A 90 -0.72 -5.54 4.50
CA TRP A 90 -1.48 -4.43 3.93
C TRP A 90 -2.88 -4.38 4.54
N ILE A 91 -3.65 -3.33 4.27
CA ILE A 91 -5.05 -3.20 4.66
C ILE A 91 -5.89 -2.99 3.40
N HIS A 92 -6.77 -3.95 3.10
CA HIS A 92 -7.60 -3.92 1.90
C HIS A 92 -8.89 -3.13 2.14
N VAL A 93 -9.19 -2.20 1.24
CA VAL A 93 -10.32 -1.27 1.30
C VAL A 93 -11.20 -1.44 0.07
N ASP A 94 -12.33 -2.13 0.25
CA ASP A 94 -13.33 -2.34 -0.77
C ASP A 94 -14.28 -1.14 -0.92
N VAL A 95 -14.17 -0.42 -2.04
CA VAL A 95 -14.98 0.76 -2.37
C VAL A 95 -16.04 0.39 -3.39
N MET A 96 -17.31 0.57 -3.03
CA MET A 96 -18.47 0.23 -3.86
C MET A 96 -19.45 1.39 -3.95
N ASP A 97 -20.02 1.64 -5.15
CA ASP A 97 -20.88 2.80 -5.44
C ASP A 97 -22.37 2.48 -5.68
N GLY A 98 -22.77 1.21 -5.61
CA GLY A 98 -24.15 0.79 -5.91
C GLY A 98 -24.52 0.81 -7.40
N ARG A 99 -23.55 1.10 -8.29
CA ARG A 99 -23.70 1.12 -9.75
C ARG A 99 -22.95 -0.03 -10.39
N PHE A 100 -21.65 -0.13 -10.15
CA PHE A 100 -20.84 -1.20 -10.70
C PHE A 100 -21.15 -2.54 -10.01
N VAL A 101 -21.35 -2.50 -8.70
CA VAL A 101 -21.83 -3.62 -7.87
C VAL A 101 -23.11 -3.22 -7.14
N PRO A 102 -24.01 -4.17 -6.80
CA PRO A 102 -25.29 -3.87 -6.16
C PRO A 102 -25.17 -3.64 -4.64
N ASN A 103 -24.16 -2.89 -4.21
CA ASN A 103 -23.90 -2.55 -2.81
C ASN A 103 -23.13 -1.24 -2.70
N ILE A 104 -23.23 -0.56 -1.56
CA ILE A 104 -22.49 0.68 -1.25
C ILE A 104 -21.71 0.44 0.03
N THR A 105 -20.42 0.76 0.05
CA THR A 105 -19.56 0.53 1.22
C THR A 105 -19.08 1.86 1.81
N ILE A 106 -17.91 2.30 1.38
CA ILE A 106 -17.14 3.40 1.96
C ILE A 106 -16.44 4.20 0.86
N GLY A 107 -15.98 5.39 1.21
CA GLY A 107 -15.29 6.30 0.29
C GLY A 107 -13.99 6.86 0.87
N PRO A 108 -13.42 7.89 0.24
CA PRO A 108 -12.12 8.46 0.62
C PRO A 108 -12.02 8.90 2.08
N LEU A 109 -13.12 9.34 2.68
CA LEU A 109 -13.17 9.75 4.10
C LEU A 109 -12.69 8.65 5.05
N VAL A 110 -12.99 7.38 4.75
CA VAL A 110 -12.56 6.26 5.59
C VAL A 110 -11.06 5.99 5.41
N VAL A 111 -10.54 6.13 4.18
CA VAL A 111 -9.10 6.02 3.90
C VAL A 111 -8.33 7.12 4.64
N ASP A 112 -8.82 8.36 4.56
CA ASP A 112 -8.23 9.52 5.26
C ASP A 112 -8.21 9.32 6.79
N ALA A 113 -9.31 8.79 7.34
CA ALA A 113 -9.41 8.49 8.76
C ALA A 113 -8.51 7.31 9.20
N LEU A 114 -8.26 6.33 8.33
CA LEU A 114 -7.38 5.19 8.60
C LEU A 114 -5.90 5.53 8.43
N ARG A 115 -5.58 6.50 7.56
CA ARG A 115 -4.19 6.85 7.27
C ARG A 115 -3.36 7.19 8.51
N PRO A 116 -3.82 7.98 9.50
CA PRO A 116 -3.07 8.24 10.73
C PRO A 116 -3.11 7.08 11.75
N VAL A 117 -3.89 6.02 11.51
CA VAL A 117 -4.05 4.89 12.43
C VAL A 117 -2.97 3.83 12.23
N THR A 118 -2.53 3.61 10.98
CA THR A 118 -1.57 2.58 10.59
C THR A 118 -0.56 3.11 9.59
N ASP A 119 0.65 2.55 9.61
CA ASP A 119 1.71 2.86 8.65
C ASP A 119 1.85 1.79 7.54
N LEU A 120 1.02 0.73 7.59
CA LEU A 120 0.92 -0.29 6.55
C LEU A 120 0.31 0.27 5.25
N PRO A 121 0.63 -0.31 4.08
CA PRO A 121 -0.02 0.06 2.83
C PRO A 121 -1.55 -0.01 2.90
N LEU A 122 -2.21 1.07 2.47
CA LEU A 122 -3.66 1.07 2.21
C LEU A 122 -3.90 0.67 0.76
N ASP A 123 -4.50 -0.50 0.58
CA ASP A 123 -4.75 -1.14 -0.69
C ASP A 123 -6.22 -0.95 -1.09
N VAL A 124 -6.46 0.00 -2.00
CA VAL A 124 -7.81 0.47 -2.34
C VAL A 124 -8.29 -0.20 -3.62
N HIS A 125 -9.37 -0.96 -3.51
CA HIS A 125 -10.04 -1.64 -4.60
C HIS A 125 -11.31 -0.88 -5.01
N LEU A 126 -11.29 -0.29 -6.20
CA LEU A 126 -12.37 0.55 -6.73
C LEU A 126 -13.38 -0.25 -7.57
N MET A 127 -14.40 -0.82 -6.91
CA MET A 127 -15.58 -1.42 -7.54
C MET A 127 -16.64 -0.36 -7.86
N ILE A 128 -16.28 0.59 -8.72
CA ILE A 128 -17.12 1.74 -9.09
C ILE A 128 -17.13 1.97 -10.60
N VAL A 129 -18.12 2.73 -11.08
CA VAL A 129 -18.08 3.28 -12.44
C VAL A 129 -17.23 4.56 -12.48
N GLU A 130 -16.61 4.84 -13.62
CA GLU A 130 -15.81 6.06 -13.86
C GLU A 130 -14.72 6.31 -12.79
N PRO A 131 -13.85 5.31 -12.52
CA PRO A 131 -12.93 5.40 -11.38
C PRO A 131 -11.90 6.52 -11.52
N ASP A 132 -11.56 6.95 -12.74
CA ASP A 132 -10.66 8.08 -13.01
C ASP A 132 -11.10 9.37 -12.31
N GLN A 133 -12.41 9.59 -12.12
CA GLN A 133 -12.93 10.76 -11.42
C GLN A 133 -12.65 10.71 -9.91
N ARG A 134 -12.38 9.54 -9.35
CA ARG A 134 -12.26 9.32 -7.90
C ARG A 134 -10.85 8.92 -7.45
N VAL A 135 -10.02 8.42 -8.37
CA VAL A 135 -8.61 8.09 -8.11
C VAL A 135 -7.89 9.22 -7.35
N PRO A 136 -7.99 10.51 -7.76
CA PRO A 136 -7.29 11.58 -7.05
C PRO A 136 -7.68 11.73 -5.58
N ASP A 137 -8.96 11.54 -5.27
CA ASP A 137 -9.47 11.65 -3.89
C ASP A 137 -8.89 10.57 -2.99
N PHE A 138 -8.81 9.32 -3.48
CA PHE A 138 -8.28 8.19 -2.72
C PHE A 138 -6.79 8.30 -2.48
N ILE A 139 -6.03 8.75 -3.49
CA ILE A 139 -4.60 8.94 -3.30
C ILE A 139 -4.33 10.10 -2.34
N LYS A 140 -5.08 11.20 -2.45
CA LYS A 140 -5.00 12.32 -1.49
C LYS A 140 -5.34 11.89 -0.07
N ALA A 141 -6.31 10.98 0.09
CA ALA A 141 -6.68 10.38 1.37
C ALA A 141 -5.60 9.43 1.94
N GLY A 142 -4.57 9.09 1.16
CA GLY A 142 -3.43 8.29 1.61
C GLY A 142 -3.45 6.83 1.17
N ALA A 143 -4.15 6.50 0.08
CA ALA A 143 -4.02 5.20 -0.58
C ALA A 143 -2.60 4.99 -1.11
N ASP A 144 -2.04 3.80 -0.88
CA ASP A 144 -0.72 3.41 -1.39
C ASP A 144 -0.83 2.57 -2.67
N ILE A 145 -1.90 1.79 -2.81
CA ILE A 145 -2.26 1.03 -4.01
C ILE A 145 -3.69 1.45 -4.39
N VAL A 146 -3.92 1.67 -5.69
CA VAL A 146 -5.27 1.88 -6.23
C VAL A 146 -5.50 0.91 -7.38
N SER A 147 -6.46 0.03 -7.20
CA SER A 147 -6.84 -1.03 -8.15
C SER A 147 -8.15 -0.67 -8.85
N VAL A 148 -8.15 -0.64 -10.18
CA VAL A 148 -9.33 -0.32 -11.00
C VAL A 148 -9.73 -1.50 -11.88
N HIS A 149 -11.03 -1.62 -12.15
CA HIS A 149 -11.59 -2.69 -12.98
C HIS A 149 -11.27 -2.51 -14.47
N CYS A 150 -10.93 -3.62 -15.13
CA CYS A 150 -10.66 -3.65 -16.57
C CYS A 150 -11.93 -3.70 -17.43
N GLU A 151 -13.09 -4.00 -16.85
CA GLU A 151 -14.36 -4.05 -17.58
C GLU A 151 -14.76 -2.68 -18.10
N GLN A 152 -15.24 -2.65 -19.34
CA GLN A 152 -15.75 -1.45 -19.99
C GLN A 152 -16.94 -0.81 -19.25
N ALA A 153 -17.66 -1.59 -18.43
CA ALA A 153 -18.74 -1.09 -17.58
C ALA A 153 -18.22 -0.23 -16.41
N SER A 154 -16.92 -0.31 -16.08
CA SER A 154 -16.26 0.52 -15.07
C SER A 154 -15.34 1.55 -15.73
N THR A 155 -14.36 1.10 -16.53
CA THR A 155 -13.28 1.95 -17.03
C THR A 155 -13.26 1.98 -18.55
N ILE A 156 -13.51 3.15 -19.15
CA ILE A 156 -13.51 3.30 -20.61
C ILE A 156 -12.09 3.28 -21.20
N HIS A 157 -11.16 3.96 -20.54
CA HIS A 157 -9.79 4.17 -21.03
C HIS A 157 -8.74 3.61 -20.06
N LEU A 158 -8.74 2.29 -19.88
CA LEU A 158 -7.92 1.59 -18.87
C LEU A 158 -6.44 2.02 -18.84
N HIS A 159 -5.76 2.02 -20.00
CA HIS A 159 -4.36 2.43 -20.10
C HIS A 159 -4.13 3.87 -19.63
N ARG A 160 -5.07 4.78 -19.88
CA ARG A 160 -5.00 6.18 -19.42
C ARG A 160 -5.15 6.23 -17.91
N THR A 161 -6.16 5.59 -17.35
CA THR A 161 -6.42 5.57 -15.90
C THR A 161 -5.20 5.06 -15.14
N ILE A 162 -4.59 3.96 -15.60
CA ILE A 162 -3.38 3.41 -14.98
C ILE A 162 -2.20 4.38 -15.08
N ASN A 163 -1.85 4.85 -16.28
CA ASN A 163 -0.61 5.61 -16.50
C ASN A 163 -0.67 7.08 -16.11
N GLN A 164 -1.82 7.72 -16.26
CA GLN A 164 -1.96 9.18 -16.14
C GLN A 164 -2.66 9.61 -14.86
N GLU A 165 -3.50 8.75 -14.27
CA GLU A 165 -4.22 9.09 -13.04
C GLU A 165 -3.59 8.45 -11.81
N ILE A 166 -3.07 7.21 -11.92
CA ILE A 166 -2.49 6.48 -10.78
C ILE A 166 -0.97 6.63 -10.72
N LEU A 167 -0.25 6.28 -11.80
CA LEU A 167 1.22 6.19 -11.83
C LEU A 167 1.99 7.52 -11.86
N VAL A 168 1.37 8.66 -11.52
CA VAL A 168 2.04 9.97 -11.64
C VAL A 168 3.15 10.12 -10.59
N LEU A 169 4.32 9.57 -10.90
CA LEU A 169 5.62 9.98 -10.41
C LEU A 169 6.30 10.73 -11.56
N PRO A 170 6.59 12.02 -11.43
CA PRO A 170 7.26 12.74 -12.49
C PRO A 170 8.66 12.17 -12.70
N SER A 171 9.13 12.14 -13.95
CA SER A 171 10.38 11.50 -14.36
C SER A 171 11.61 11.92 -13.55
N HIS A 172 11.60 13.13 -13.00
CA HIS A 172 12.67 13.69 -12.17
C HIS A 172 12.72 13.16 -10.73
N MET A 173 11.69 12.43 -10.26
CA MET A 173 11.68 11.76 -8.95
C MET A 173 12.23 10.32 -9.00
N LYS A 174 12.33 9.72 -10.20
CA LYS A 174 12.95 8.40 -10.39
C LYS A 174 14.48 8.47 -10.35
N GLU A 175 15.03 9.64 -10.67
CA GLU A 175 16.42 10.01 -10.45
C GLU A 175 16.52 10.62 -9.04
N GLY A 176 17.49 10.20 -8.23
CA GLY A 176 17.54 10.57 -6.82
C GLY A 176 17.48 12.10 -6.62
N ILE A 177 16.65 12.54 -5.66
CA ILE A 177 16.52 13.95 -5.34
C ILE A 177 17.83 14.40 -4.70
N VAL A 178 18.47 15.39 -5.32
CA VAL A 178 19.70 15.97 -4.80
C VAL A 178 19.36 17.16 -3.93
N VAL A 179 19.68 17.06 -2.64
CA VAL A 179 19.43 18.12 -1.67
C VAL A 179 20.77 18.74 -1.29
N GLU A 180 20.92 20.06 -1.49
CA GLU A 180 22.06 20.81 -0.94
C GLU A 180 21.77 21.12 0.54
N VAL A 181 22.59 20.56 1.44
CA VAL A 181 22.47 20.83 2.87
C VAL A 181 23.50 21.90 3.30
N PRO A 182 23.09 23.00 3.96
CA PRO A 182 24.02 23.99 4.47
C PRO A 182 24.92 23.40 5.57
N ASN A 183 26.20 23.78 5.58
CA ASN A 183 27.21 23.27 6.53
C ASN A 183 26.78 23.27 8.01
N ARG A 184 25.99 24.27 8.42
CA ARG A 184 25.56 24.44 9.82
C ARG A 184 24.68 23.30 10.34
N VAL A 185 23.97 22.60 9.45
CA VAL A 185 23.12 21.45 9.81
C VAL A 185 23.95 20.18 9.99
N ILE A 186 25.13 20.11 9.39
CA ILE A 186 26.01 18.93 9.44
C ILE A 186 26.88 18.95 10.69
N ASP A 187 27.28 20.13 11.16
CA ASP A 187 28.03 20.26 12.41
C ASP A 187 27.21 19.74 13.61
N ASP A 188 25.88 19.93 13.62
CA ASP A 188 24.95 19.36 14.62
C ASP A 188 24.77 17.83 14.49
N VAL A 189 25.16 17.23 13.35
CA VAL A 189 24.98 15.81 13.00
C VAL A 189 26.25 14.98 13.20
N THR A 190 27.41 15.62 13.28
CA THR A 190 28.71 14.93 13.42
C THR A 190 29.12 14.61 14.86
N ASP A 191 28.39 15.07 15.87
CA ASP A 191 28.70 14.76 17.27
C ASP A 191 27.87 13.54 17.76
N LYS A 192 28.47 12.36 17.61
CA LYS A 192 28.21 11.08 18.32
C LYS A 192 26.99 10.22 17.90
N ASN A 193 27.30 9.16 17.15
CA ASN A 193 26.79 7.78 17.29
C ASN A 193 25.28 7.52 17.55
N SER A 194 24.37 8.39 17.16
CA SER A 194 22.93 8.15 17.36
C SER A 194 22.09 8.85 16.29
N PHE A 195 21.80 8.17 15.19
CA PHE A 195 20.70 8.57 14.31
C PHE A 195 19.37 8.28 15.01
N SER A 196 18.83 9.24 15.77
CA SER A 196 17.50 9.14 16.38
C SER A 196 16.49 10.14 15.82
N LYS A 197 16.88 11.02 14.89
CA LYS A 197 15.98 12.02 14.30
C LYS A 197 16.04 12.04 12.77
N PRO A 198 14.90 11.82 12.07
CA PRO A 198 14.84 11.99 10.62
C PRO A 198 15.06 13.45 10.23
N VAL A 199 15.87 13.68 9.20
CA VAL A 199 16.00 14.97 8.52
C VAL A 199 14.92 15.04 7.45
N PHE A 200 13.94 15.93 7.65
CA PHE A 200 12.85 16.14 6.70
C PHE A 200 13.29 17.15 5.65
N VAL A 201 13.35 16.73 4.38
CA VAL A 201 13.52 17.63 3.24
C VAL A 201 12.14 17.87 2.65
N SER A 202 11.66 19.11 2.65
CA SER A 202 10.42 19.48 1.97
C SER A 202 10.68 19.63 0.47
N TYR A 203 9.97 18.88 -0.37
CA TYR A 203 9.84 19.20 -1.79
C TYR A 203 8.37 19.41 -2.10
N ALA A 204 8.03 20.59 -2.63
CA ALA A 204 6.71 20.89 -3.15
C ALA A 204 6.70 20.50 -4.63
N SER A 205 6.05 19.39 -4.97
CA SER A 205 5.56 19.19 -6.34
C SER A 205 4.05 19.09 -6.32
N ASP A 206 3.41 20.22 -6.61
CA ASP A 206 2.01 20.27 -7.00
C ASP A 206 1.83 19.35 -8.23
N LYS A 207 0.97 18.33 -8.09
CA LYS A 207 0.50 17.36 -9.12
C LYS A 207 1.27 16.02 -9.28
N SER A 208 1.66 15.35 -8.20
CA SER A 208 2.07 13.94 -8.27
C SER A 208 1.52 13.15 -7.09
N LEU A 209 0.59 12.23 -7.35
CA LEU A 209 -0.16 11.54 -6.31
C LEU A 209 0.52 10.23 -5.84
N GLY A 210 1.34 9.58 -6.68
CA GLY A 210 2.27 8.53 -6.26
C GLY A 210 1.63 7.36 -5.49
N ALA A 211 0.74 6.61 -6.15
CA ALA A 211 0.27 5.30 -5.69
C ALA A 211 0.71 4.21 -6.69
N LYS A 212 0.78 2.96 -6.22
CA LYS A 212 0.97 1.78 -7.07
C LYS A 212 -0.30 1.50 -7.85
N ALA A 213 -0.17 1.20 -9.14
CA ALA A 213 -1.32 0.96 -10.00
C ALA A 213 -1.70 -0.52 -10.05
N GLY A 214 -2.94 -0.81 -9.66
CA GLY A 214 -3.54 -2.13 -9.77
C GLY A 214 -4.57 -2.21 -10.89
N VAL A 215 -4.69 -3.38 -11.50
CA VAL A 215 -5.82 -3.73 -12.37
C VAL A 215 -6.57 -4.93 -11.79
N VAL A 216 -7.89 -4.82 -11.74
CA VAL A 216 -8.78 -5.90 -11.28
C VAL A 216 -9.22 -6.72 -12.47
N GLN A 217 -9.03 -8.02 -12.35
CA GLN A 217 -9.40 -9.03 -13.31
C GLN A 217 -10.59 -9.86 -12.76
N PRO A 218 -11.81 -9.60 -13.25
CA PRO A 218 -13.06 -10.28 -12.88
C PRO A 218 -13.15 -11.64 -13.62
N PRO A 219 -14.33 -12.33 -13.74
CA PRO A 219 -14.44 -13.53 -14.59
C PRO A 219 -14.36 -13.27 -16.11
N THR A 220 -13.73 -12.18 -16.57
CA THR A 220 -13.39 -11.93 -17.97
C THR A 220 -12.04 -12.61 -18.34
N PRO A 221 -11.75 -12.79 -19.65
CA PRO A 221 -10.48 -13.37 -20.13
C PRO A 221 -9.27 -12.46 -19.86
N LEU A 222 -8.10 -13.06 -19.61
CA LEU A 222 -6.83 -12.33 -19.36
C LEU A 222 -6.36 -11.45 -20.52
N THR A 223 -6.85 -11.69 -21.74
CA THR A 223 -6.53 -10.85 -22.91
C THR A 223 -6.98 -9.39 -22.71
N THR A 224 -7.92 -9.13 -21.81
CA THR A 224 -8.39 -7.77 -21.47
C THR A 224 -7.33 -6.88 -20.84
N ILE A 225 -6.32 -7.46 -20.18
CA ILE A 225 -5.24 -6.72 -19.51
C ILE A 225 -3.88 -6.86 -20.21
N GLU A 226 -3.83 -7.57 -21.34
CA GLU A 226 -2.57 -7.92 -22.00
C GLU A 226 -1.71 -6.70 -22.35
N TYR A 227 -2.35 -5.60 -22.77
CA TYR A 227 -1.71 -4.36 -23.22
C TYR A 227 -1.47 -3.34 -22.11
N VAL A 228 -1.80 -3.67 -20.86
CA VAL A 228 -1.50 -2.84 -19.69
C VAL A 228 -0.66 -3.59 -18.67
N LEU A 229 -0.31 -4.85 -18.93
CA LEU A 229 0.39 -5.69 -17.95
C LEU A 229 1.82 -5.18 -17.65
N ASP A 230 2.43 -4.46 -18.58
CA ASP A 230 3.75 -3.83 -18.46
C ASP A 230 3.72 -2.49 -17.70
N CYS A 231 2.53 -1.92 -17.46
CA CYS A 231 2.37 -0.67 -16.73
C CYS A 231 1.66 -0.82 -15.37
N VAL A 232 1.38 -2.03 -14.90
CA VAL A 232 0.77 -2.24 -13.57
C VAL A 232 1.77 -2.76 -12.55
N ASP A 233 1.60 -2.33 -11.30
CA ASP A 233 2.33 -2.86 -10.14
C ASP A 233 1.64 -4.09 -9.54
N LEU A 234 0.33 -4.22 -9.75
CA LEU A 234 -0.52 -5.27 -9.17
C LEU A 234 -1.62 -5.72 -10.15
N VAL A 235 -1.92 -7.02 -10.15
CA VAL A 235 -3.11 -7.60 -10.79
C VAL A 235 -3.93 -8.33 -9.74
N LEU A 236 -5.17 -7.89 -9.52
CA LEU A 236 -6.10 -8.47 -8.55
C LEU A 236 -7.04 -9.44 -9.26
N ILE A 237 -7.04 -10.71 -8.88
CA ILE A 237 -7.96 -11.73 -9.41
C ILE A 237 -9.14 -11.90 -8.46
N MET A 238 -10.35 -11.63 -8.94
CA MET A 238 -11.57 -11.90 -8.18
C MET A 238 -11.88 -13.41 -8.20
N SER A 239 -11.79 -14.07 -7.04
CA SER A 239 -12.21 -15.47 -6.82
C SER A 239 -13.60 -15.62 -6.21
N VAL A 240 -14.38 -14.53 -6.19
CA VAL A 240 -15.83 -14.48 -5.98
C VAL A 240 -16.43 -13.43 -6.93
N ASN A 241 -17.76 -13.34 -7.02
CA ASN A 241 -18.36 -12.19 -7.69
C ASN A 241 -18.28 -10.97 -6.77
N PRO A 242 -17.84 -9.79 -7.25
CA PRO A 242 -17.71 -8.61 -6.40
C PRO A 242 -19.07 -8.13 -5.86
N GLY A 243 -19.05 -7.44 -4.71
CA GLY A 243 -20.22 -6.77 -4.13
C GLY A 243 -20.62 -7.23 -2.72
N PHE A 244 -20.29 -8.46 -2.33
CA PHE A 244 -20.64 -9.01 -1.00
C PHE A 244 -19.51 -9.84 -0.40
N GLY A 245 -19.29 -9.70 0.91
CA GLY A 245 -18.41 -10.58 1.68
C GLY A 245 -19.02 -11.97 1.92
N GLY A 246 -18.17 -12.95 2.25
CA GLY A 246 -18.60 -14.29 2.68
C GLY A 246 -19.05 -15.24 1.56
N GLN A 247 -18.81 -14.89 0.30
CA GLN A 247 -19.10 -15.75 -0.84
C GLN A 247 -18.09 -16.91 -0.96
N SER A 248 -18.55 -18.00 -1.58
CA SER A 248 -17.73 -19.20 -1.80
C SER A 248 -16.70 -19.00 -2.90
N PHE A 249 -15.48 -19.48 -2.64
CA PHE A 249 -14.36 -19.48 -3.59
C PHE A 249 -14.72 -20.15 -4.93
N ILE A 250 -14.41 -19.49 -6.04
CA ILE A 250 -14.62 -19.97 -7.40
C ILE A 250 -13.35 -20.72 -7.88
N GLU A 251 -13.39 -22.05 -7.85
CA GLU A 251 -12.23 -22.92 -8.14
C GLU A 251 -11.60 -22.68 -9.53
N SER A 252 -12.38 -22.28 -10.53
CA SER A 252 -11.87 -22.02 -11.88
C SER A 252 -10.84 -20.88 -11.93
N GLN A 253 -10.80 -19.99 -10.92
CA GLN A 253 -9.83 -18.89 -10.88
C GLN A 253 -8.40 -19.37 -10.60
N VAL A 254 -8.21 -20.55 -10.01
CA VAL A 254 -6.86 -21.13 -9.80
C VAL A 254 -6.13 -21.28 -11.14
N LYS A 255 -6.83 -21.75 -12.18
CA LYS A 255 -6.28 -21.84 -13.53
C LYS A 255 -5.91 -20.46 -14.07
N LYS A 256 -6.76 -19.45 -13.85
CA LYS A 256 -6.51 -18.07 -14.31
C LYS A 256 -5.27 -17.48 -13.65
N ILE A 257 -5.06 -17.71 -12.35
CA ILE A 257 -3.86 -17.27 -11.63
C ILE A 257 -2.60 -17.89 -12.24
N SER A 258 -2.63 -19.19 -12.53
CA SER A 258 -1.52 -19.89 -13.19
C SER A 258 -1.25 -19.38 -14.60
N ASP A 259 -2.31 -19.15 -15.40
CA ASP A 259 -2.19 -18.59 -16.74
C ASP A 259 -1.65 -17.15 -16.71
N LEU A 260 -2.06 -16.33 -15.74
CA LEU A 260 -1.54 -14.98 -15.53
C LEU A 260 -0.06 -15.00 -15.16
N ARG A 261 0.35 -15.88 -14.23
CA ARG A 261 1.76 -16.01 -13.84
C ARG A 261 2.62 -16.42 -15.03
N ARG A 262 2.13 -17.34 -15.89
CA ARG A 262 2.80 -17.71 -17.14
C ARG A 262 2.92 -16.50 -18.10
N MET A 263 1.83 -15.76 -18.31
CA MET A 263 1.84 -14.55 -19.15
C MET A 263 2.84 -13.50 -18.64
N CYS A 264 2.95 -13.33 -17.32
CA CYS A 264 3.93 -12.43 -16.71
C CYS A 264 5.37 -12.85 -17.03
N VAL A 265 5.68 -14.14 -16.91
CA VAL A 265 7.00 -14.70 -17.25
C VAL A 265 7.31 -14.51 -18.73
N GLU A 266 6.36 -14.81 -19.62
CA GLU A 266 6.52 -14.67 -21.07
C GLU A 266 6.78 -13.21 -21.50
N LYS A 267 6.13 -12.24 -20.85
CA LYS A 267 6.32 -10.80 -21.10
C LYS A 267 7.48 -10.17 -20.33
N GLY A 268 8.14 -10.91 -19.44
CA GLY A 268 9.25 -10.40 -18.62
C GLY A 268 8.82 -9.38 -17.56
N VAL A 269 7.58 -9.47 -17.07
CA VAL A 269 7.01 -8.58 -16.04
C VAL A 269 6.77 -9.35 -14.74
N ASN A 270 6.73 -8.64 -13.61
CA ASN A 270 6.51 -9.25 -12.30
C ASN A 270 5.66 -8.35 -11.38
N PRO A 271 4.39 -8.10 -11.72
CA PRO A 271 3.47 -7.44 -10.80
C PRO A 271 3.18 -8.32 -9.59
N TRP A 272 2.65 -7.72 -8.52
CA TRP A 272 1.93 -8.47 -7.50
C TRP A 272 0.75 -9.20 -8.15
N ILE A 273 0.54 -10.47 -7.81
CA ILE A 273 -0.67 -11.19 -8.16
C ILE A 273 -1.46 -11.36 -6.88
N GLU A 274 -2.49 -10.54 -6.76
CA GLU A 274 -3.41 -10.53 -5.65
C GLU A 274 -4.64 -11.40 -5.93
N VAL A 275 -5.21 -12.00 -4.90
CA VAL A 275 -6.46 -12.76 -5.00
C VAL A 275 -7.42 -12.30 -3.92
N ASP A 276 -8.63 -11.90 -4.33
CA ASP A 276 -9.72 -11.54 -3.42
C ASP A 276 -10.96 -12.41 -3.61
N GLY A 277 -11.48 -12.90 -2.49
CA GLY A 277 -12.75 -13.62 -2.43
C GLY A 277 -12.63 -15.05 -1.95
N GLY A 278 -13.16 -15.34 -0.75
CA GLY A 278 -13.28 -16.70 -0.24
C GLY A 278 -11.95 -17.39 0.10
N VAL A 279 -10.87 -16.62 0.29
CA VAL A 279 -9.54 -17.14 0.68
C VAL A 279 -9.42 -17.17 2.20
N GLY A 280 -8.85 -18.26 2.73
CA GLY A 280 -8.55 -18.43 4.14
C GLY A 280 -7.52 -19.55 4.39
N PRO A 281 -7.21 -19.86 5.66
CA PRO A 281 -6.13 -20.79 6.02
C PRO A 281 -6.26 -22.20 5.41
N LYS A 282 -7.48 -22.63 5.07
CA LYS A 282 -7.75 -23.98 4.56
C LYS A 282 -7.58 -24.13 3.05
N ASN A 283 -7.57 -23.04 2.30
CA ASN A 283 -7.54 -23.08 0.82
C ASN A 283 -6.52 -22.13 0.19
N ALA A 284 -5.87 -21.23 0.94
CA ALA A 284 -4.88 -20.29 0.42
C ALA A 284 -3.74 -20.97 -0.37
N TYR A 285 -3.36 -22.21 0.01
CA TYR A 285 -2.35 -22.98 -0.72
C TYR A 285 -2.67 -23.12 -2.22
N LYS A 286 -3.95 -23.21 -2.60
CA LYS A 286 -4.35 -23.40 -4.00
C LYS A 286 -3.89 -22.23 -4.87
N VAL A 287 -4.04 -21.01 -4.37
CA VAL A 287 -3.73 -19.80 -5.10
C VAL A 287 -2.26 -19.42 -4.99
N ILE A 288 -1.62 -19.72 -3.85
CA ILE A 288 -0.17 -19.60 -3.67
C ILE A 288 0.57 -20.52 -4.66
N GLU A 289 0.17 -21.81 -4.73
CA GLU A 289 0.76 -22.77 -5.68
C GLU A 289 0.51 -22.38 -7.15
N ALA A 290 -0.60 -21.70 -7.44
CA ALA A 290 -0.88 -21.17 -8.77
C ALA A 290 -0.05 -19.93 -9.12
N GLY A 291 0.59 -19.28 -8.14
CA GLY A 291 1.49 -18.15 -8.34
C GLY A 291 1.01 -16.82 -7.77
N ALA A 292 -0.04 -16.79 -6.94
CA ALA A 292 -0.41 -15.60 -6.18
C ALA A 292 0.60 -15.32 -5.06
N ASN A 293 0.85 -14.04 -4.78
CA ASN A 293 1.75 -13.59 -3.71
C ASN A 293 1.16 -12.45 -2.85
N ALA A 294 -0.06 -12.01 -3.12
CA ALA A 294 -0.87 -11.19 -2.22
C ALA A 294 -2.27 -11.81 -2.07
N LEU A 295 -2.80 -11.85 -0.86
CA LEU A 295 -4.05 -12.54 -0.55
C LEU A 295 -4.96 -11.65 0.30
N VAL A 296 -6.16 -11.36 -0.23
CA VAL A 296 -7.19 -10.64 0.49
C VAL A 296 -8.04 -11.63 1.27
N ALA A 297 -8.25 -11.32 2.56
CA ALA A 297 -9.04 -12.16 3.45
C ALA A 297 -9.92 -11.32 4.38
N GLY A 298 -11.24 -11.41 4.18
CA GLY A 298 -12.23 -10.72 5.03
C GLY A 298 -12.64 -11.55 6.24
N SER A 299 -13.75 -12.29 6.11
CA SER A 299 -14.36 -13.07 7.19
C SER A 299 -13.46 -14.16 7.78
N ALA A 300 -12.48 -14.67 7.01
CA ALA A 300 -11.48 -15.59 7.53
C ALA A 300 -10.59 -14.95 8.62
N VAL A 301 -10.38 -13.63 8.58
CA VAL A 301 -9.62 -12.86 9.58
C VAL A 301 -10.56 -12.29 10.63
N PHE A 302 -11.58 -11.52 10.22
CA PHE A 302 -12.44 -10.79 11.16
C PHE A 302 -13.63 -11.59 11.73
N GLY A 303 -13.89 -12.82 11.26
CA GLY A 303 -15.08 -13.61 11.62
C GLY A 303 -15.07 -14.25 13.01
N ALA A 304 -14.02 -14.07 13.81
CA ALA A 304 -13.97 -14.58 15.18
C ALA A 304 -14.95 -13.81 16.09
N LYS A 305 -15.82 -14.54 16.81
CA LYS A 305 -16.91 -13.95 17.60
C LYS A 305 -16.46 -13.30 18.93
N ASP A 306 -15.28 -13.66 19.44
CA ASP A 306 -14.77 -13.14 20.72
C ASP A 306 -13.41 -12.47 20.54
N TYR A 307 -13.34 -11.17 20.80
CA TYR A 307 -12.13 -10.36 20.62
C TYR A 307 -11.12 -10.52 21.77
N ALA A 308 -11.53 -11.06 22.93
CA ALA A 308 -10.61 -11.38 24.03
C ALA A 308 -9.75 -12.64 23.74
N GLU A 309 -10.32 -13.62 23.01
CA GLU A 309 -9.56 -14.67 22.30
C GLU A 309 -9.07 -14.20 20.91
N GLY A 310 -9.51 -13.02 20.49
CA GLY A 310 -9.44 -12.51 19.13
C GLY A 310 -8.02 -12.24 18.64
N MET A 311 -7.13 -11.67 19.45
CA MET A 311 -5.75 -11.42 19.01
C MET A 311 -5.01 -12.71 18.64
N THR A 312 -5.20 -13.77 19.42
CA THR A 312 -4.63 -15.09 19.13
C THR A 312 -5.23 -15.67 17.85
N LEU A 313 -6.55 -15.56 17.67
CA LEU A 313 -7.24 -16.05 16.47
C LEU A 313 -6.85 -15.27 15.21
N LEU A 314 -6.71 -13.94 15.29
CA LEU A 314 -6.22 -13.09 14.21
C LEU A 314 -4.82 -13.53 13.77
N PHE A 315 -3.92 -13.69 14.73
CA PHE A 315 -2.56 -14.15 14.47
C PHE A 315 -2.54 -15.52 13.79
N PHE A 316 -3.28 -16.51 14.30
CA PHE A 316 -3.34 -17.83 13.69
C PHE A 316 -4.01 -17.83 12.32
N SER A 317 -5.00 -16.96 12.09
CA SER A 317 -5.64 -16.85 10.78
C SER A 317 -4.67 -16.26 9.74
N ILE A 318 -4.05 -15.11 10.04
CA ILE A 318 -3.09 -14.46 9.14
C ILE A 318 -1.89 -15.37 8.89
N LYS A 319 -1.30 -15.94 9.95
CA LYS A 319 -0.19 -16.89 9.82
C LYS A 319 -0.61 -18.14 9.04
N GLY A 320 -1.81 -18.66 9.31
CA GLY A 320 -2.36 -19.83 8.63
C GLY A 320 -2.54 -19.61 7.13
N ILE A 321 -2.93 -18.41 6.71
CA ILE A 321 -2.98 -18.01 5.29
C ILE A 321 -1.57 -17.98 4.71
N LYS A 322 -0.64 -17.25 5.33
CA LYS A 322 0.76 -17.10 4.88
C LYS A 322 1.48 -18.44 4.71
N THR A 323 1.24 -19.37 5.64
CA THR A 323 1.91 -20.67 5.67
C THR A 323 1.03 -21.82 5.17
N SER A 324 -0.08 -21.52 4.50
CA SER A 324 -1.02 -22.54 4.03
C SER A 324 -0.31 -23.54 3.11
N LYS A 325 -0.53 -24.84 3.35
CA LYS A 325 0.00 -25.92 2.52
C LYS A 325 -1.10 -26.88 2.12
N LYS A 326 -0.93 -27.51 0.95
CA LYS A 326 -1.82 -28.57 0.50
C LYS A 326 -1.91 -29.68 1.55
N PRO A 327 -3.12 -30.12 1.95
CA PRO A 327 -3.27 -31.24 2.85
C PRO A 327 -2.60 -32.48 2.28
N VAL A 328 -1.79 -33.16 3.08
CA VAL A 328 -1.23 -34.47 2.72
C VAL A 328 -2.39 -35.46 2.75
N ALA A 329 -2.60 -36.19 1.66
CA ALA A 329 -3.59 -37.26 1.63
C ALA A 329 -3.21 -38.30 2.69
N VAL A 330 -4.05 -38.50 3.69
CA VAL A 330 -3.92 -39.63 4.61
C VAL A 330 -4.40 -40.84 3.80
N ALA A 331 -3.49 -41.77 3.49
CA ALA A 331 -3.88 -43.06 2.95
C ALA A 331 -4.78 -43.73 3.98
N VAL A 332 -6.04 -43.97 3.62
CA VAL A 332 -7.03 -44.71 4.41
C VAL A 332 -6.91 -46.18 4.05
#